data_AF-A0A1C5PTG0-F1
#
_entry.id   AF-A0A1C5PTG0-F1
#
_cell.length_a   1.000
_cell.length_b   1.000
_cell.length_c   1.000
_cell.angle_alpha   90.00
_cell.angle_beta   90.00
_cell.angle_gamma   90.00
#
_symmetry.space_group_name_H-M   'P 1'
#
loop_
_entity.id
_entity.type
_entity.pdbx_description
1 polymer ?
#
loop_
_entity_poly.entity_id
_entity_poly.type
_entity_poly.pdbx_seq_one_letter_code
_entity_poly.pdbx_strand_id
1 'polypeptide(L)'
;MMAGFSGGMFIESICGALVGSIAALSKMVCKTKAHDMIPELRPLIQKHTRNFKELLSNLDCVYIKPVHHSTDPNIKCMNTCLLAA
;
A
#
# COMPACT_ATOMS: atom_id res chain seq x y z
N MET A 1 -1.15 -10.36 11.10
CA MET A 1 -0.67 -8.97 11.13
C MET A 1 0.45 -8.79 10.10
N MET A 2 0.53 -7.65 9.42
CA MET A 2 1.54 -7.34 8.39
C MET A 2 2.53 -6.26 8.86
N ALA A 3 3.03 -6.36 10.10
CA ALA A 3 3.84 -5.33 10.73
C ALA A 3 5.21 -5.10 10.05
N GLY A 4 5.71 -6.09 9.30
CA GLY A 4 7.00 -6.00 8.59
C GLY A 4 7.04 -4.94 7.48
N PHE A 5 5.90 -4.44 7.01
CA PHE A 5 5.86 -3.35 6.01
C PHE A 5 5.86 -1.95 6.63
N SER A 6 5.95 -1.84 7.95
CA SER A 6 5.97 -0.53 8.64
C SER A 6 7.12 0.35 8.14
N GLY A 7 6.86 1.66 8.01
CA GLY A 7 7.85 2.64 7.57
C GLY A 7 8.52 2.29 6.24
N GLY A 8 7.81 1.61 5.33
CA GLY A 8 8.39 1.13 4.08
C GLY A 8 9.46 0.07 4.31
N MET A 9 9.15 -0.95 5.12
CA MET A 9 10.08 -1.99 5.56
C MET A 9 11.28 -1.47 6.35
N PHE A 10 11.06 -0.42 7.17
CA PHE A 10 12.09 0.27 7.97
C PHE A 10 13.24 0.91 7.19
N ILE A 11 13.12 0.98 5.87
CA ILE A 11 14.07 1.65 4.97
C ILE A 11 13.44 2.86 4.26
N GLU A 12 12.24 3.24 4.69
CA GLU A 12 11.45 4.36 4.16
C GLU A 12 11.13 4.25 2.65
N SER A 13 11.15 3.03 2.12
CA SER A 13 10.74 2.67 0.76
C SER A 13 9.20 2.63 0.65
N ILE A 14 8.67 1.90 -0.34
CA ILE A 14 7.24 1.82 -0.68
C ILE A 14 6.35 1.72 0.56
N CYS A 15 5.36 2.60 0.65
CA CYS A 15 4.50 2.74 1.82
C CYS A 15 3.82 1.42 2.21
N GLY A 16 3.89 1.08 3.50
CA GLY A 16 3.33 -0.17 4.02
C GLY A 16 1.82 -0.30 3.82
N ALA A 17 1.09 0.82 3.77
CA ALA A 17 -0.35 0.83 3.46
C ALA A 17 -0.63 0.32 2.03
N LEU A 18 0.21 0.72 1.06
CA LEU A 18 0.10 0.25 -0.32
C LEU A 18 0.46 -1.22 -0.45
N VAL A 19 1.59 -1.64 0.15
CA VAL A 19 2.01 -3.05 0.07
C VAL A 19 1.00 -3.96 0.76
N GLY A 20 0.47 -3.54 1.92
CA GLY A 20 -0.55 -4.27 2.66
C GLY A 20 -1.86 -4.42 1.89
N SER A 21 -2.35 -3.34 1.26
CA SER A 21 -3.58 -3.40 0.44
C SER A 21 -3.40 -4.26 -0.82
N ILE A 22 -2.24 -4.18 -1.49
CA ILE A 22 -1.90 -5.08 -2.62
C ILE A 22 -1.86 -6.53 -2.16
N ALA A 23 -1.28 -6.82 -0.99
CA ALA A 23 -1.23 -8.18 -0.45
C ALA A 23 -2.63 -8.72 -0.16
N ALA A 24 -3.51 -7.91 0.43
CA ALA A 24 -4.90 -8.27 0.68
C ALA A 24 -5.65 -8.51 -0.64
N LEU A 25 -5.54 -7.61 -1.62
CA LEU A 25 -6.16 -7.73 -2.94
C LEU A 25 -5.67 -8.97 -3.69
N SER A 26 -4.36 -9.23 -3.67
CA SER A 26 -3.75 -10.42 -4.26
C SER A 26 -4.30 -11.70 -3.63
N LYS A 27 -4.45 -11.74 -2.29
CA LYS A 27 -5.02 -12.90 -1.60
C LYS A 27 -6.48 -13.15 -1.95
N MET A 28 -7.25 -12.11 -2.26
CA MET A 28 -8.65 -12.23 -2.67
C MET A 28 -8.81 -12.68 -4.13
N VAL A 29 -7.96 -12.20 -5.03
CA VAL A 29 -8.09 -12.43 -6.48
C VAL A 29 -7.29 -13.63 -6.97
N CYS A 30 -6.07 -13.82 -6.48
CA CYS A 30 -5.17 -14.90 -6.90
C CYS A 30 -5.58 -16.23 -6.27
N LYS A 31 -6.22 -17.11 -7.05
CA LYS A 31 -6.65 -18.45 -6.62
C LYS A 31 -5.55 -19.50 -6.73
N THR A 32 -4.57 -19.27 -7.61
CA THR A 32 -3.44 -20.19 -7.84
C THR A 32 -2.10 -19.44 -7.66
N LYS A 33 -1.26 -19.40 -8.70
CA LYS A 33 0.02 -18.66 -8.73
C LYS A 33 -0.11 -17.43 -9.61
N ALA A 34 0.65 -16.38 -9.27
CA ALA A 34 0.59 -15.10 -9.97
C ALA A 34 0.74 -15.22 -11.49
N HIS A 35 1.63 -16.10 -11.96
CA HIS A 35 1.88 -16.33 -13.40
C HIS A 35 0.62 -16.78 -14.18
N ASP A 36 -0.29 -17.52 -13.55
CA ASP A 36 -1.50 -18.03 -14.22
C ASP A 36 -2.60 -16.98 -14.30
N MET A 37 -2.54 -15.95 -13.45
CA MET A 37 -3.57 -14.93 -13.30
C MET A 37 -3.05 -13.52 -13.60
N ILE A 38 -1.95 -13.43 -14.35
CA ILE A 38 -1.34 -12.16 -14.75
C ILE A 38 -2.35 -11.24 -15.47
N PRO A 39 -3.17 -11.73 -16.43
CA PRO A 39 -4.12 -10.87 -17.15
C PRO A 39 -5.14 -10.18 -16.23
N GLU A 40 -5.52 -10.82 -15.13
CA GLU A 40 -6.47 -10.30 -14.15
C GLU A 40 -5.78 -9.47 -13.07
N LEU A 41 -4.66 -9.95 -12.52
CA LEU A 41 -3.97 -9.29 -11.41
C LEU A 41 -3.28 -8.00 -11.84
N ARG A 42 -2.58 -8.00 -12.98
CA ARG A 42 -1.78 -6.86 -13.42
C ARG A 42 -2.59 -5.56 -13.56
N PRO A 43 -3.72 -5.51 -14.28
CA PRO A 43 -4.48 -4.27 -14.42
C PRO A 43 -5.07 -3.81 -13.07
N LEU A 44 -5.47 -4.72 -12.19
CA LEU A 44 -5.98 -4.39 -10.86
C LEU A 44 -4.90 -3.73 -10.00
N ILE A 45 -3.72 -4.36 -9.88
CA ILE A 45 -2.61 -3.81 -9.10
C ILE A 45 -2.13 -2.47 -9.69
N GLN A 46 -2.02 -2.36 -11.02
CA GLN A 46 -1.60 -1.10 -11.66
C GLN A 46 -2.60 0.03 -11.45
N LYS A 47 -3.92 -0.26 -11.50
CA LYS A 47 -4.96 0.72 -11.21
C LYS A 47 -4.89 1.15 -9.74
N HIS A 48 -4.79 0.19 -8.81
CA HIS A 48 -4.67 0.47 -7.38
C HIS A 48 -3.47 1.35 -7.05
N THR A 49 -2.28 0.98 -7.57
CA THR A 49 -1.04 1.74 -7.36
C THR A 49 -1.12 3.15 -7.95
N ARG A 50 -1.74 3.33 -9.12
CA ARG A 50 -1.96 4.66 -9.72
C ARG A 50 -2.87 5.52 -8.85
N ASN A 51 -4.02 4.99 -8.45
CA ASN A 51 -4.96 5.72 -7.60
C ASN A 51 -4.31 6.12 -6.26
N PHE A 52 -3.55 5.22 -5.65
CA PHE A 52 -2.80 5.52 -4.42
C PHE A 52 -1.80 6.66 -4.64
N LYS A 53 -1.04 6.62 -5.74
CA LYS A 53 -0.09 7.69 -6.08
C LYS A 53 -0.79 9.02 -6.34
N GLU A 54 -1.96 9.01 -6.98
CA GLU A 54 -2.73 10.23 -7.24
C GLU A 54 -3.25 10.86 -5.94
N LEU A 55 -3.71 10.04 -4.99
CA LEU A 55 -4.22 10.51 -3.70
C LEU A 55 -3.13 11.02 -2.74
N LEU A 56 -1.95 10.38 -2.75
CA LEU A 56 -0.87 10.66 -1.78
C LEU A 56 0.37 11.29 -2.42
N SER A 57 0.29 11.63 -3.71
CA SER A 57 1.35 12.23 -4.54
C SER A 57 2.64 11.42 -4.71
N ASN A 58 2.82 10.33 -3.96
CA ASN A 58 4.01 9.50 -4.00
C ASN A 58 3.67 8.03 -3.64
N LEU A 59 4.67 7.15 -3.77
CA LEU A 59 4.60 5.75 -3.37
C LEU A 59 5.52 5.45 -2.18
N ASP A 60 6.67 6.13 -2.10
CA ASP A 60 7.64 5.88 -1.04
C ASP A 60 7.24 6.54 0.27
N CYS A 61 7.42 5.81 1.36
CA CYS A 61 7.05 6.23 2.69
C CYS A 61 7.82 7.49 3.11
N VAL A 62 9.08 7.65 2.69
CA VAL A 62 9.90 8.84 2.95
C VAL A 62 9.22 10.15 2.52
N TYR A 63 8.44 10.13 1.43
CA TYR A 63 7.75 11.32 0.91
C TYR A 63 6.32 11.44 1.44
N ILE A 64 5.64 10.32 1.70
CA ILE A 64 4.25 10.32 2.19
C ILE A 64 4.21 10.68 3.69
N LYS A 65 5.10 10.09 4.48
CA LYS A 65 5.08 10.18 5.95
C LYS A 65 5.15 11.63 6.43
N PRO A 66 6.04 12.52 5.93
CA PRO A 66 6.07 13.92 6.38
C PRO A 66 4.78 14.70 6.15
N VAL A 67 3.98 14.31 5.15
CA VAL A 67 2.76 15.03 4.73
C VAL A 67 1.49 14.44 5.35
N HIS A 68 1.41 13.12 5.46
CA HIS A 68 0.18 12.42 5.81
C HIS A 68 0.22 11.74 7.20
N HIS A 69 1.37 11.71 7.86
CA HIS A 69 1.48 11.15 9.21
C HIS A 69 0.91 12.12 10.26
N SER A 70 -0.10 11.68 11.00
CA SER A 70 -0.64 12.43 12.12
C SER A 70 0.32 12.44 13.31
N THR A 71 0.45 13.59 13.97
CA THR A 71 1.21 13.71 15.21
C THR A 71 0.53 13.01 16.39
N ASP A 72 -0.80 12.85 16.34
CA ASP A 72 -1.58 12.13 17.35
C ASP A 72 -1.11 10.65 17.43
N PRO A 73 -0.66 10.18 18.61
CA PRO A 73 -0.20 8.81 18.79
C PRO A 73 -1.26 7.74 18.53
N ASN A 74 -2.55 8.07 18.62
CA ASN A 74 -3.65 7.14 18.34
C ASN A 74 -3.97 7.04 16.84
N ILE A 75 -3.53 8.01 16.04
CA ILE A 75 -3.84 8.08 14.61
C ILE A 75 -2.63 7.66 13.77
N LYS A 76 -1.46 8.30 13.94
CA LYS A 76 -0.24 8.02 13.15
C LYS A 76 -0.54 7.92 11.64
N CYS A 77 -0.31 6.77 11.02
CA CYS A 77 -0.57 6.49 9.60
C CYS A 77 -1.98 5.95 9.30
N MET A 78 -2.89 5.90 10.28
CA MET A 78 -4.21 5.26 10.11
C MET A 78 -4.99 5.86 8.94
N ASN A 79 -4.97 7.19 8.77
CA ASN A 79 -5.63 7.84 7.64
C ASN A 79 -5.06 7.39 6.30
N THR A 80 -3.73 7.24 6.20
CA THR A 80 -3.07 6.69 5.00
C THR A 80 -3.48 5.24 4.74
N CYS A 81 -3.62 4.43 5.79
CA CYS A 81 -4.12 3.06 5.67
C CYS A 81 -5.56 3.00 5.16
N LEU A 82 -6.43 3.91 5.62
CA LEU A 82 -7.83 3.99 5.19
C LEU A 82 -7.97 4.43 3.73
N LEU A 83 -7.12 5.36 3.27
CA LEU A 83 -7.08 5.78 1.86
C LEU A 83 -6.56 4.69 0.92
N ALA A 84 -5.82 3.71 1.44
CA ALA A 84 -5.25 2.60 0.68
C ALA A 84 -6.17 1.38 0.58
N ALA A 85 -7.23 1.32 1.41
CA ALA A 85 -8.16 0.19 1.51
C ALA A 85 -9.26 0.28 0.46
#